data_AF-A0A9X2M8S0-F1
#
_entry.id   AF-A0A9X2M8S0-F1
#
_cell.length_a   1.000
_cell.length_b   1.000
_cell.length_c   1.000
_cell.angle_alpha   90.00
_cell.angle_beta   90.00
_cell.angle_gamma   90.00
#
_symmetry.space_group_name_H-M   'P 1'
#
loop_
_entity.id
_entity.type
_entity.pdbx_description
1 polymer ?
#
loop_
_entity_poly.entity_id
_entity_poly.type
_entity_poly.pdbx_seq_one_letter_code
_entity_poly.pdbx_strand_id
1 'polypeptide(L)' 'MDRFEKIMNDKTIIDVYNKISEFEYLDKGLSHHNLDHVKNVAKLVESLLYKNNV' A
#
# COMPACT_ATOMS: atom_id res chain seq x y z
N MET A 1 -1.43 11.73 14.73
CA MET A 1 -1.21 10.81 13.62
C MET A 1 -2.06 11.23 12.46
N ASP A 2 -1.40 11.50 11.34
CA ASP A 2 -2.05 11.72 10.05
C ASP A 2 -2.91 10.50 9.67
N ARG A 3 -3.97 10.70 8.86
CA ARG A 3 -4.86 9.61 8.42
C ARG A 3 -4.07 8.52 7.70
N PHE A 4 -3.05 8.90 6.93
CA PHE A 4 -2.15 7.95 6.30
C PHE A 4 -1.45 7.08 7.35
N GLU A 5 -0.87 7.71 8.36
CA GLU A 5 -0.17 7.01 9.45
C GLU A 5 -1.10 6.06 10.23
N LYS A 6 -2.38 6.41 10.39
CA LYS A 6 -3.37 5.50 11.00
C LYS A 6 -3.64 4.28 10.13
N ILE A 7 -3.88 4.48 8.84
CA ILE A 7 -4.15 3.41 7.87
C ILE A 7 -2.95 2.45 7.76
N MET A 8 -1.75 3.02 7.76
CA MET A 8 -0.48 2.30 7.66
C MET A 8 -0.17 1.38 8.84
N ASN A 9 -0.71 1.71 10.01
CA ASN A 9 -0.50 0.97 11.25
C ASN A 9 -1.76 0.20 11.69
N ASP A 10 -2.82 0.22 10.89
CA ASP A 10 -4.05 -0.51 11.21
C ASP A 10 -3.83 -2.02 11.02
N LYS A 11 -4.01 -2.77 12.11
CA LYS A 11 -3.79 -4.23 12.11
C LYS A 11 -4.71 -4.95 11.13
N THR A 12 -5.96 -4.51 11.00
CA THR A 12 -6.94 -5.13 10.10
C THR A 12 -6.48 -4.99 8.66
N ILE A 13 -5.96 -3.81 8.30
CA ILE A 13 -5.45 -3.53 6.95
C ILE A 13 -4.21 -4.38 6.68
N ILE A 14 -3.27 -4.41 7.62
CA ILE A 14 -2.05 -5.24 7.50
C ILE A 14 -2.42 -6.72 7.30
N ASP A 15 -3.34 -7.25 8.09
CA ASP A 15 -3.77 -8.65 8.01
C ASP A 15 -4.45 -8.98 6.67
N VAL A 16 -5.22 -8.04 6.10
CA VAL A 16 -5.81 -8.20 4.76
C VAL A 16 -4.73 -8.28 3.69
N TYR A 17 -3.73 -7.40 3.72
CA TYR A 17 -2.65 -7.43 2.73
C TYR A 17 -1.74 -8.65 2.88
N ASN A 18 -1.54 -9.16 4.09
CA ASN A 18 -0.83 -10.43 4.30
C ASN A 18 -1.56 -11.58 3.60
N LYS A 19 -2.89 -11.69 3.75
CA LYS A 19 -3.69 -12.70 3.06
C LYS A 19 -3.64 -12.54 1.54
N ILE A 20 -3.74 -11.32 1.02
CA ILE A 20 -3.62 -11.06 -0.42
C ILE A 20 -2.25 -11.54 -0.93
N SER A 21 -1.17 -11.24 -0.21
CA SER A 21 0.18 -11.67 -0.58
C SER A 21 0.33 -13.19 -0.62
N GLU A 22 -0.40 -13.95 0.22
CA GLU A 22 -0.44 -15.41 0.16
C GLU A 22 -1.09 -15.91 -1.15
N PHE A 23 -2.17 -15.25 -1.61
CA PHE A 23 -2.82 -15.58 -2.88
C PHE A 23 -1.95 -15.22 -4.09
N GLU A 24 -1.22 -14.10 -4.04
CA GLU A 24 -0.36 -13.69 -5.15
C GLU A 24 0.87 -14.57 -5.34
N TYR A 25 1.39 -15.17 -4.26
CA TYR A 25 2.44 -16.17 -4.36
C TYR A 25 1.99 -17.35 -5.24
N LEU A 26 0.71 -17.73 -5.16
CA LEU A 26 0.13 -18.79 -5.99
C LEU A 26 0.02 -18.39 -7.46
N ASP A 27 -0.11 -17.09 -7.77
CA ASP A 27 -0.16 -16.54 -9.13
C ASP A 27 1.23 -16.13 -9.67
N LYS A 28 2.30 -16.67 -9.09
CA LYS A 28 3.70 -16.34 -9.42
C LYS A 28 4.04 -14.85 -9.29
N GLY A 29 3.29 -14.11 -8.46
CA GLY A 29 3.61 -12.75 -8.06
C GLY A 29 3.54 -11.72 -9.18
N LEU A 30 2.78 -11.95 -10.26
CA LEU A 30 2.78 -11.04 -11.41
C LEU A 30 2.27 -9.64 -11.09
N SER A 31 1.48 -9.46 -10.02
CA SER A 31 0.87 -8.18 -9.70
C SER A 31 1.35 -7.52 -8.40
N HIS A 32 2.06 -8.23 -7.53
CA HIS A 32 2.69 -7.71 -6.31
C HIS A 32 1.81 -6.75 -5.46
N HIS A 33 0.49 -6.95 -5.37
CA HIS A 33 -0.46 -6.20 -4.55
C HIS A 33 -0.31 -6.43 -3.03
N ASN A 34 0.91 -6.38 -2.53
CA ASN A 34 1.19 -6.38 -1.09
C ASN A 34 1.13 -4.95 -0.51
N LEU A 35 1.21 -4.88 0.82
CA LEU A 35 1.13 -3.61 1.53
C LEU A 35 2.24 -2.63 1.08
N ASP A 36 3.43 -3.13 0.76
CA ASP A 36 4.55 -2.28 0.34
C ASP A 36 4.35 -1.66 -1.04
N HIS A 37 3.73 -2.38 -1.98
CA HIS A 37 3.33 -1.81 -3.25
C HIS A 37 2.37 -0.64 -3.07
N VAL A 38 1.33 -0.80 -2.24
CA VAL A 38 0.34 0.24 -1.97
C VAL A 38 0.96 1.46 -1.27
N LYS A 39 1.89 1.24 -0.33
CA LYS A 39 2.68 2.32 0.28
C LYS A 39 3.45 3.14 -0.74
N ASN A 40 4.10 2.47 -1.69
CA ASN A 40 4.90 3.11 -2.71
C ASN A 40 4.04 3.92 -3.69
N VAL A 41 2.86 3.39 -4.07
CA VAL A 41 1.89 4.13 -4.89
C VAL A 41 1.40 5.38 -4.16
N ALA A 42 1.03 5.28 -2.88
CA ALA A 42 0.57 6.43 -2.12
C ALA A 42 1.64 7.53 -2.02
N LYS A 43 2.89 7.16 -1.70
CA LYS A 43 4.03 8.11 -1.69
C LYS A 43 4.28 8.76 -3.04
N LEU A 44 4.14 8.01 -4.14
CA LEU A 44 4.28 8.56 -5.49
C LEU A 44 3.19 9.60 -5.76
N VAL A 45 1.93 9.29 -5.43
CA VAL A 45 0.80 10.23 -5.61
C VAL A 45 1.00 11.48 -4.77
N GLU A 46 1.38 11.37 -3.49
CA GLU A 46 1.70 12.53 -2.66
C GLU A 46 2.84 13.37 -3.25
N SER A 47 3.91 12.72 -3.71
CA SER A 47 5.04 13.40 -4.34
C SER A 47 4.64 14.15 -5.61
N LEU A 48 3.72 13.59 -6.40
CA LEU A 48 3.18 14.23 -7.61
C LEU A 48 2.27 15.40 -7.27
N LEU A 49 1.41 15.27 -6.26
CA LEU A 49 0.53 16.36 -5.81
C LEU A 49 1.36 17.53 -5.26
N TYR A 50 2.36 17.25 -4.43
CA TYR A 50 3.25 18.27 -3.87
C TYR A 50 4.06 18.99 -4.96
N LYS A 51 4.53 18.29 -5.99
CA LYS A 51 5.26 18.90 -7.12
C LYS A 51 4.38 19.78 -8.01
N ASN A 52 3.07 19.55 -8.04
CA ASN A 52 2.14 20.26 -8.91
C ASN A 52 1.42 21.43 -8.23
N ASN A 53 1.72 21.75 -6.96
CA ASN A 53 1.11 22.85 -6.18
C ASN A 53 -0.42 22.96 -6.35
N VAL A 54 -1.14 21.90 -5.95
CA VAL A 54 -2.50 22.04 -5.41
C VAL A 54 -2.40 22.20 -3.90
#